data_AF-A0A6P7FRN9-F1
#
_entry.id   AF-A0A6P7FRN9-F1
#
_cell.length_a   1.000
_cell.length_b   1.000
_cell.length_c   1.000
_cell.angle_alpha   90.00
_cell.angle_beta   90.00
_cell.angle_gamma   90.00
#
_symmetry.space_group_name_H-M   'P 1'
#
loop_
_entity.id
_entity.type
_entity.pdbx_description
1 polymer ?
#
loop_
_entity_poly.entity_id
_entity_poly.type
_entity_poly.pdbx_seq_one_letter_code
_entity_poly.pdbx_strand_id
1 'polypeptide(L)'
;MRLLQSVVILILLESVTWGQHWSKARLRRQQQMLQLRTALNLKNRIKEKIEHYRERTTQSVCYDVVGCFNLPHKNSPLQKTPESPELLKTKFYLYTRSTDFTEPEVLYYDDNDNSLNSSSFRISGPLKVVVHGYMSKWNEKAAMIITNSYLKMYDCNVILMDWHMGARGPHYPVAAANTELVGRQLGILLTNMVKKGLGPRNIHLIGFSLGAHVSGTASESLKDKGYLLGRITGLDPASPLFRNNYLRENYKKLDRSDAKFVDIIHTDSSPFVTDGFGLWDPIGHVDFFPNGGQDQPGCNDVKDSIVVSHFEKGLSKELVCSHVRSFLLYREALQNELDKKNGNTKACEFIAFNCPRGRAAFEEGSCFPQLHHQNHSIVEPAFGTEIGRIGESAKGEGVMFFSTRGESLYCGTQLQAIVELSDKNGPLKGILKLQITSKNISSNFHIHFEFKITEITRKTIYAVGAADYNSITNNVDSLQAKFSYIDMASQEKRFDQSYIPVVYFNKLLVRDMFGNSWQYCKRGTKTGDSDEKMFELLLSTRSKTVCT
;
A
#
# COMPACT_ATOMS: atom_id res chain seq x y z
N MET A 1 48.38 -56.33 53.13
CA MET A 1 46.93 -56.63 53.33
C MET A 1 46.07 -55.41 53.63
N ARG A 2 46.46 -54.43 54.46
CA ARG A 2 45.59 -53.28 54.80
C ARG A 2 45.32 -52.28 53.66
N LEU A 3 46.28 -52.05 52.75
CA LEU A 3 46.08 -51.15 51.58
C LEU A 3 45.11 -51.71 50.51
N LEU A 4 45.10 -53.03 50.30
CA LEU A 4 44.21 -53.69 49.33
C LEU A 4 42.74 -53.68 49.80
N GLN A 5 42.48 -53.83 51.10
CA GLN A 5 41.11 -53.73 51.64
C GLN A 5 40.53 -52.32 51.53
N SER A 6 41.31 -51.27 51.76
CA SER A 6 40.84 -49.89 51.65
C SER A 6 40.53 -49.46 50.21
N VAL A 7 41.33 -49.92 49.22
CA VAL A 7 41.08 -49.63 47.80
C VAL A 7 39.84 -50.37 47.29
N VAL A 8 39.63 -51.63 47.70
CA VAL A 8 38.43 -52.39 47.31
C VAL A 8 37.16 -51.77 47.91
N ILE A 9 37.20 -51.27 49.15
CA ILE A 9 36.04 -50.59 49.77
C ILE A 9 35.74 -49.26 49.06
N LEU A 10 36.76 -48.48 48.69
CA LEU A 10 36.59 -47.23 47.93
C LEU A 10 36.01 -47.47 46.53
N ILE A 11 36.51 -48.48 45.79
CA ILE A 11 35.97 -48.84 44.47
C ILE A 11 34.53 -49.36 44.58
N LEU A 12 34.21 -50.15 45.62
CA LEU A 12 32.84 -50.61 45.85
C LEU A 12 31.90 -49.46 46.22
N LEU A 13 32.32 -48.50 47.06
CA LEU A 13 31.53 -47.30 47.40
C LEU A 13 31.33 -46.37 46.19
N GLU A 14 32.35 -46.16 45.36
CA GLU A 14 32.22 -45.42 44.10
C GLU A 14 31.29 -46.14 43.10
N SER A 15 31.38 -47.47 42.98
CA SER A 15 30.49 -48.23 42.09
C SER A 15 29.01 -48.21 42.53
N VAL A 16 28.75 -48.21 43.85
CA VAL A 16 27.40 -48.11 44.41
C VAL A 16 26.83 -46.69 44.23
N THR A 17 27.64 -45.65 44.43
CA THR A 17 27.22 -44.25 44.23
C THR A 17 26.98 -43.94 42.75
N TRP A 18 27.84 -44.43 41.85
CA TRP A 18 27.62 -44.34 40.40
C TRP A 18 26.38 -45.14 39.97
N GLY A 19 26.18 -46.36 40.48
CA GLY A 19 24.98 -47.17 40.21
C GLY A 19 23.67 -46.47 40.63
N GLN A 20 23.66 -45.82 41.80
CA GLN A 20 22.53 -45.00 42.25
C GLN A 20 22.34 -43.72 41.42
N HIS A 21 23.43 -43.11 40.94
CA HIS A 21 23.36 -41.91 40.10
C HIS A 21 22.81 -42.22 38.69
N TRP A 22 23.23 -43.35 38.10
CA TRP A 22 22.74 -43.85 36.81
C TRP A 22 21.30 -44.35 36.90
N SER A 23 20.89 -44.99 38.00
CA SER A 23 19.49 -45.41 38.18
C SER A 23 18.57 -44.19 38.33
N LYS A 24 18.97 -43.16 39.09
CA LYS A 24 18.24 -41.89 39.20
C LYS A 24 18.18 -41.13 37.87
N ALA A 25 19.26 -41.10 37.09
CA ALA A 25 19.27 -40.49 35.76
C ALA A 25 18.37 -41.23 34.77
N ARG A 26 18.36 -42.57 34.80
CA ARG A 26 17.47 -43.41 33.98
C ARG A 26 16.00 -43.22 34.36
N LEU A 27 15.68 -43.16 35.66
CA LEU A 27 14.32 -42.85 36.13
C LEU A 27 13.88 -41.45 35.67
N ARG A 28 14.73 -40.43 35.80
CA ARG A 28 14.41 -39.07 35.34
C ARG A 28 14.14 -39.01 33.83
N ARG A 29 14.94 -39.71 33.01
CA ARG A 29 14.70 -39.80 31.56
C ARG A 29 13.41 -40.55 31.23
N GLN A 30 13.10 -41.64 31.92
CA GLN A 30 11.83 -42.35 31.73
C GLN A 30 10.63 -41.48 32.13
N GLN A 31 10.75 -40.72 33.22
CA GLN A 31 9.70 -39.82 33.68
C GLN A 31 9.48 -38.63 32.73
N GLN A 32 10.56 -38.05 32.18
CA GLN A 32 10.47 -37.03 31.13
C GLN A 32 9.84 -37.58 29.83
N MET A 33 10.22 -38.79 29.40
CA MET A 33 9.63 -39.41 28.22
C MET A 33 8.14 -39.74 28.41
N LEU A 34 7.73 -40.12 29.62
CA LEU A 34 6.33 -40.34 29.95
C LEU A 34 5.55 -39.03 29.93
N GLN A 35 6.12 -37.94 30.49
CA GLN A 35 5.54 -36.59 30.45
C GLN A 35 5.41 -36.04 29.02
N LEU A 36 6.41 -36.28 28.17
CA LEU A 36 6.38 -35.91 26.74
C LEU A 36 5.29 -36.70 25.99
N ARG A 37 5.15 -38.01 26.26
CA ARG A 37 4.09 -38.83 25.65
C ARG A 37 2.70 -38.41 26.11
N THR A 38 2.51 -38.10 27.39
CA THR A 38 1.21 -37.60 27.89
C THR A 38 0.90 -36.21 27.33
N ALA A 39 1.89 -35.32 27.22
CA ALA A 39 1.73 -34.01 26.57
C ALA A 39 1.38 -34.14 25.08
N LEU A 40 2.02 -35.06 24.35
CA LEU A 40 1.74 -35.32 22.93
C LEU A 40 0.35 -35.93 22.73
N ASN A 41 -0.04 -36.89 23.59
CA ASN A 41 -1.38 -37.49 23.55
C ASN A 41 -2.47 -36.48 23.93
N LEU A 42 -2.21 -35.58 24.88
CA LEU A 42 -3.12 -34.49 25.22
C LEU A 42 -3.23 -33.50 24.05
N LYS A 43 -2.11 -33.13 23.42
CA LYS A 43 -2.09 -32.28 22.22
C LYS A 43 -2.88 -32.90 21.07
N ASN A 44 -2.72 -34.19 20.81
CA ASN A 44 -3.44 -34.91 19.76
C ASN A 44 -4.94 -35.03 20.09
N ARG A 45 -5.32 -35.34 21.33
CA ARG A 45 -6.74 -35.36 21.76
C ARG A 45 -7.40 -33.98 21.71
N ILE A 46 -6.66 -32.92 22.03
CA ILE A 46 -7.14 -31.54 21.88
C ILE A 46 -7.30 -31.21 20.40
N LYS A 47 -6.34 -31.59 19.55
CA LYS A 47 -6.40 -31.40 18.10
C LYS A 47 -7.60 -32.15 17.49
N GLU A 48 -7.80 -33.42 17.82
CA GLU A 48 -8.95 -34.22 17.39
C GLU A 48 -10.27 -33.64 17.92
N LYS A 49 -10.32 -33.16 19.16
CA LYS A 49 -11.51 -32.47 19.70
C LYS A 49 -11.78 -31.15 18.98
N ILE A 50 -10.75 -30.39 18.60
CA ILE A 50 -10.88 -29.15 17.82
C ILE A 50 -11.35 -29.47 16.40
N GLU A 51 -10.78 -30.48 15.74
CA GLU A 51 -11.18 -30.94 14.40
C GLU A 51 -12.62 -31.45 14.41
N HIS A 52 -12.99 -32.31 15.36
CA HIS A 52 -14.34 -32.83 15.52
C HIS A 52 -15.35 -31.76 15.99
N TYR A 53 -14.92 -30.74 16.73
CA TYR A 53 -15.76 -29.57 17.05
C TYR A 53 -15.94 -28.66 15.83
N ARG A 54 -14.90 -28.48 15.00
CA ARG A 54 -14.97 -27.78 13.71
C ARG A 54 -15.95 -28.48 12.76
N GLU A 55 -15.84 -29.80 12.60
CA GLU A 55 -16.75 -30.61 11.77
C GLU A 55 -18.21 -30.57 12.24
N ARG A 56 -18.45 -30.52 13.56
CA ARG A 56 -19.82 -30.42 14.12
C ARG A 56 -20.45 -29.02 14.07
N THR A 57 -19.71 -27.98 13.74
CA THR A 57 -20.18 -26.58 13.77
C THR A 57 -20.20 -25.86 12.41
N THR A 58 -19.71 -26.48 11.33
CA THR A 58 -19.75 -25.90 9.98
C THR A 58 -21.13 -26.04 9.35
N GLN A 59 -22.01 -25.16 9.78
CA GLN A 59 -23.22 -24.82 9.07
C GLN A 59 -22.76 -24.01 7.82
N SER A 60 -23.15 -24.39 6.60
CA SER A 60 -22.66 -23.76 5.35
C SER A 60 -23.81 -23.35 4.44
N VAL A 61 -23.63 -22.29 3.67
CA VAL A 61 -24.56 -21.87 2.61
C VAL A 61 -23.95 -22.22 1.26
N CYS A 62 -24.70 -22.88 0.38
CA CYS A 62 -24.22 -23.30 -0.93
C CYS A 62 -25.09 -22.71 -2.03
N TYR A 63 -24.46 -22.34 -3.14
CA TYR A 63 -25.12 -21.93 -4.37
C TYR A 63 -24.55 -22.74 -5.52
N ASP A 64 -25.40 -23.20 -6.43
CA ASP A 64 -25.09 -24.26 -7.40
C ASP A 64 -23.75 -24.07 -8.13
N VAL A 65 -23.54 -22.90 -8.74
CA VAL A 65 -22.39 -22.64 -9.61
C VAL A 65 -21.14 -22.21 -8.83
N VAL A 66 -21.29 -21.47 -7.72
CA VAL A 66 -20.18 -20.85 -6.98
C VAL A 66 -19.74 -21.64 -5.73
N GLY A 67 -20.46 -22.72 -5.41
CA GLY A 67 -20.15 -23.65 -4.33
C GLY A 67 -20.58 -23.18 -2.95
N CYS A 68 -19.95 -23.76 -1.92
CA CYS A 68 -20.32 -23.57 -0.52
C CYS A 68 -19.42 -22.57 0.21
N PHE A 69 -20.03 -21.86 1.18
CA PHE A 69 -19.43 -20.86 2.04
C PHE A 69 -19.69 -21.25 3.50
N ASN A 70 -18.63 -21.37 4.27
CA ASN A 70 -18.74 -21.72 5.69
C ASN A 70 -19.33 -20.55 6.48
N LEU A 71 -20.25 -20.83 7.41
CA LEU A 71 -20.73 -19.80 8.31
C LEU A 71 -19.56 -19.28 9.16
N PRO A 72 -19.46 -17.96 9.34
CA PRO A 72 -18.51 -17.35 10.26
C PRO A 72 -18.59 -17.98 11.65
N HIS A 73 -17.45 -18.16 12.31
CA HIS A 73 -17.43 -18.48 13.74
C HIS A 73 -18.18 -17.37 14.51
N LYS A 74 -18.85 -17.69 15.63
CA LYS A 74 -19.61 -16.71 16.45
C LYS A 74 -18.78 -15.49 16.87
N ASN A 75 -17.46 -15.69 17.05
CA ASN A 75 -16.50 -14.64 17.42
C ASN A 75 -15.79 -14.01 16.20
N SER A 76 -16.16 -14.40 14.97
CA SER A 76 -15.65 -13.76 13.75
C SER A 76 -16.12 -12.31 13.70
N PRO A 77 -15.25 -11.35 13.36
CA PRO A 77 -15.68 -9.97 13.13
C PRO A 77 -16.57 -9.85 11.89
N LEU A 78 -16.48 -10.77 10.93
CA LEU A 78 -17.36 -10.85 9.78
C LEU A 78 -18.49 -11.83 10.11
N GLN A 79 -19.51 -11.39 10.84
CA GLN A 79 -20.65 -12.24 11.25
C GLN A 79 -21.69 -12.46 10.14
N LYS A 80 -21.31 -12.30 8.86
CA LYS A 80 -22.22 -12.35 7.70
C LYS A 80 -21.71 -13.36 6.67
N THR A 81 -22.64 -14.07 6.05
CA THR A 81 -22.40 -14.86 4.83
C THR A 81 -22.63 -14.00 3.59
N PRO A 82 -22.06 -14.40 2.45
CA PRO A 82 -22.41 -13.78 1.17
C PRO A 82 -23.91 -13.89 0.90
N GLU A 83 -24.45 -12.90 0.19
CA GLU A 83 -25.81 -12.93 -0.36
C GLU A 83 -25.85 -13.78 -1.64
N SER A 84 -27.05 -14.22 -2.06
CA SER A 84 -27.16 -15.13 -3.21
C SER A 84 -26.81 -14.45 -4.54
N PRO A 85 -26.33 -15.20 -5.55
CA PRO A 85 -26.01 -14.66 -6.88
C PRO A 85 -27.14 -13.83 -7.51
N GLU A 86 -28.40 -14.20 -7.30
CA GLU A 86 -29.59 -13.51 -7.83
C GLU A 86 -29.77 -12.10 -7.26
N LEU A 87 -29.30 -11.88 -6.03
CA LEU A 87 -29.29 -10.57 -5.37
C LEU A 87 -28.09 -9.73 -5.81
N LEU A 88 -26.92 -10.37 -5.95
CA LEU A 88 -25.68 -9.68 -6.33
C LEU A 88 -25.71 -9.18 -7.77
N LYS A 89 -26.42 -9.88 -8.67
CA LYS A 89 -26.61 -9.53 -10.08
C LYS A 89 -25.31 -9.11 -10.78
N THR A 90 -24.24 -9.83 -10.48
CA THR A 90 -22.90 -9.52 -10.97
C THR A 90 -22.85 -9.61 -12.49
N LYS A 91 -22.26 -8.60 -13.14
CA LYS A 91 -22.11 -8.51 -14.59
C LYS A 91 -20.67 -8.26 -14.97
N PHE A 92 -20.30 -8.70 -16.17
CA PHE A 92 -18.97 -8.50 -16.73
C PHE A 92 -19.10 -7.81 -18.08
N TYR A 93 -18.77 -6.52 -18.11
CA TYR A 93 -18.88 -5.71 -19.32
C TYR A 93 -17.57 -5.78 -20.12
N LEU A 94 -17.64 -6.41 -21.30
CA LEU A 94 -16.51 -6.59 -22.20
C LEU A 94 -16.34 -5.37 -23.11
N TYR A 95 -15.10 -4.92 -23.21
CA TYR A 95 -14.63 -3.92 -24.14
C TYR A 95 -13.44 -4.45 -24.94
N THR A 96 -13.49 -4.24 -26.24
CA THR A 96 -12.39 -4.40 -27.19
C THR A 96 -12.20 -3.09 -27.94
N ARG A 97 -11.16 -2.98 -28.78
CA ARG A 97 -10.87 -1.73 -29.50
C ARG A 97 -12.02 -1.25 -30.38
N SER A 98 -12.85 -2.17 -30.87
CA SER A 98 -14.00 -1.88 -31.72
C SER A 98 -15.30 -1.62 -30.95
N THR A 99 -15.31 -1.80 -29.62
CA THR A 99 -16.53 -1.65 -28.81
C THR A 99 -16.95 -0.18 -28.70
N ASP A 100 -18.24 0.09 -28.94
CA ASP A 100 -18.86 1.37 -28.57
C ASP A 100 -18.98 1.44 -27.04
N PHE A 101 -18.46 2.51 -26.44
CA PHE A 101 -18.46 2.66 -24.99
C PHE A 101 -19.86 2.80 -24.38
N THR A 102 -20.86 3.14 -25.20
CA THR A 102 -22.27 3.26 -24.81
C THR A 102 -23.01 1.94 -24.82
N GLU A 103 -22.53 0.94 -25.57
CA GLU A 103 -23.16 -0.38 -25.74
C GLU A 103 -22.14 -1.52 -25.51
N PRO A 104 -21.69 -1.76 -24.26
CA PRO A 104 -20.79 -2.86 -23.96
C PRO A 104 -21.47 -4.23 -24.07
N GLU A 105 -20.72 -5.22 -24.52
CA GLU A 105 -21.15 -6.62 -24.50
C GLU A 105 -21.14 -7.16 -23.06
N VAL A 106 -22.16 -7.91 -22.68
CA VAL A 106 -22.27 -8.48 -21.32
C VAL A 106 -21.92 -9.95 -21.35
N LEU A 107 -20.98 -10.35 -20.50
CA LEU A 107 -20.61 -11.74 -20.26
C LEU A 107 -21.24 -12.25 -18.97
N TYR A 108 -21.61 -13.53 -18.97
CA TYR A 108 -22.13 -14.26 -17.83
C TYR A 108 -21.21 -15.42 -17.48
N TYR A 109 -21.08 -15.72 -16.19
CA TYR A 109 -20.19 -16.80 -15.71
C TYR A 109 -20.91 -18.17 -15.67
N ASP A 110 -22.24 -18.17 -15.76
CA ASP A 110 -23.13 -19.31 -15.52
C ASP A 110 -24.05 -19.64 -16.72
N ASP A 111 -23.71 -19.20 -17.93
CA ASP A 111 -24.52 -19.36 -19.13
C ASP A 111 -23.99 -20.41 -20.13
N ASN A 112 -23.16 -21.34 -19.66
CA ASN A 112 -22.46 -22.34 -20.49
C ASN A 112 -21.61 -21.74 -21.62
N ASP A 113 -20.93 -20.63 -21.33
CA ASP A 113 -20.06 -19.88 -22.25
C ASP A 113 -20.80 -19.25 -23.44
N ASN A 114 -22.13 -19.19 -23.43
CA ASN A 114 -22.90 -18.67 -24.58
C ASN A 114 -22.54 -17.23 -24.90
N SER A 115 -22.59 -16.33 -23.90
CA SER A 115 -22.20 -14.92 -24.04
C SER A 115 -20.73 -14.77 -24.43
N LEU A 116 -19.84 -15.58 -23.87
CA LEU A 116 -18.42 -15.56 -24.21
C LEU A 116 -18.18 -15.95 -25.67
N ASN A 117 -18.87 -16.98 -26.17
CA ASN A 117 -18.75 -17.47 -27.55
C ASN A 117 -19.36 -16.50 -28.58
N SER A 118 -20.42 -15.78 -28.22
CA SER A 118 -21.08 -14.81 -29.11
C SER A 118 -20.46 -13.42 -29.09
N SER A 119 -19.56 -13.15 -28.14
CA SER A 119 -18.96 -11.83 -27.94
C SER A 119 -17.78 -11.54 -28.88
N SER A 120 -17.33 -10.29 -28.90
CA SER A 120 -16.07 -9.89 -29.54
C SER A 120 -14.79 -10.33 -28.80
N PHE A 121 -14.90 -11.16 -27.76
CA PHE A 121 -13.74 -11.58 -26.95
C PHE A 121 -12.64 -12.23 -27.79
N ARG A 122 -11.41 -11.73 -27.62
CA ARG A 122 -10.25 -12.19 -28.39
C ARG A 122 -9.32 -13.03 -27.57
N ILE A 123 -9.29 -14.32 -27.86
CA ILE A 123 -8.51 -15.29 -27.11
C ILE A 123 -6.99 -15.07 -27.12
N SER A 124 -6.47 -14.52 -28.22
CA SER A 124 -5.05 -14.23 -28.39
C SER A 124 -4.61 -12.92 -27.72
N GLY A 125 -5.56 -12.07 -27.33
CA GLY A 125 -5.27 -10.77 -26.71
C GLY A 125 -5.07 -10.87 -25.20
N PRO A 126 -4.27 -9.99 -24.58
CA PRO A 126 -4.21 -9.90 -23.13
C PRO A 126 -5.55 -9.45 -22.56
N LEU A 127 -5.82 -9.86 -21.32
CA LEU A 127 -7.06 -9.55 -20.61
C LEU A 127 -6.75 -8.67 -19.39
N LYS A 128 -7.39 -7.51 -19.35
CA LYS A 128 -7.40 -6.62 -18.17
C LYS A 128 -8.78 -6.69 -17.53
N VAL A 129 -8.87 -6.86 -16.22
CA VAL A 129 -10.15 -6.83 -15.50
C VAL A 129 -10.09 -5.75 -14.44
N VAL A 130 -11.00 -4.79 -14.46
CA VAL A 130 -11.10 -3.73 -13.45
C VAL A 130 -12.27 -4.05 -12.51
N VAL A 131 -11.99 -4.07 -11.21
CA VAL A 131 -12.95 -4.42 -10.16
C VAL A 131 -13.10 -3.27 -9.18
N HIS A 132 -14.32 -2.70 -9.12
CA HIS A 132 -14.63 -1.58 -8.23
C HIS A 132 -14.78 -2.00 -6.75
N GLY A 133 -14.86 -1.02 -5.87
CA GLY A 133 -14.95 -1.20 -4.41
C GLY A 133 -16.34 -1.00 -3.82
N TYR A 134 -16.38 -0.80 -2.50
CA TYR A 134 -17.58 -0.51 -1.71
C TYR A 134 -18.26 0.79 -2.15
N MET A 135 -19.59 0.80 -2.23
CA MET A 135 -20.42 1.94 -2.67
C MET A 135 -20.05 2.53 -4.05
N SER A 136 -19.36 1.75 -4.88
CA SER A 136 -18.93 2.11 -6.23
C SER A 136 -19.62 1.25 -7.28
N LYS A 137 -19.43 1.59 -8.55
CA LYS A 137 -19.97 0.88 -9.71
C LYS A 137 -18.97 0.86 -10.86
N TRP A 138 -19.21 -0.04 -11.80
CA TRP A 138 -18.30 -0.32 -12.92
C TRP A 138 -18.06 0.87 -13.88
N ASN A 139 -19.07 1.71 -14.12
CA ASN A 139 -19.03 2.78 -15.13
C ASN A 139 -18.60 4.15 -14.59
N GLU A 140 -17.91 4.19 -13.47
CA GLU A 140 -17.32 5.42 -12.98
C GLU A 140 -16.29 5.97 -13.98
N LYS A 141 -16.24 7.31 -14.10
CA LYS A 141 -15.40 8.00 -15.08
C LYS A 141 -13.94 7.53 -15.04
N ALA A 142 -13.41 7.26 -13.85
CA ALA A 142 -12.03 6.80 -13.71
C ALA A 142 -11.82 5.40 -14.30
N ALA A 143 -12.74 4.45 -14.06
CA ALA A 143 -12.69 3.11 -14.65
C ALA A 143 -12.79 3.18 -16.18
N MET A 144 -13.69 4.02 -16.72
CA MET A 144 -13.82 4.23 -18.16
C MET A 144 -12.55 4.81 -18.79
N ILE A 145 -11.85 5.72 -18.10
CA ILE A 145 -10.55 6.25 -18.56
C ILE A 145 -9.48 5.15 -18.58
N ILE A 146 -9.42 4.30 -17.56
CA ILE A 146 -8.49 3.15 -17.52
C ILE A 146 -8.76 2.22 -18.71
N THR A 147 -10.02 1.84 -18.93
CA THR A 147 -10.44 0.99 -20.06
C THR A 147 -10.01 1.59 -21.39
N ASN A 148 -10.34 2.86 -21.62
CA ASN A 148 -9.97 3.55 -22.86
C ASN A 148 -8.44 3.63 -23.04
N SER A 149 -7.70 3.87 -21.96
CA SER A 149 -6.22 3.93 -22.00
C SER A 149 -5.63 2.59 -22.44
N TYR A 150 -6.15 1.48 -21.89
CA TYR A 150 -5.72 0.14 -22.30
C TYR A 150 -6.03 -0.20 -23.75
N LEU A 151 -7.24 0.10 -24.24
CA LEU A 151 -7.64 -0.20 -25.61
C LEU A 151 -6.90 0.64 -26.66
N LYS A 152 -6.47 1.85 -26.28
CA LYS A 152 -5.59 2.71 -27.09
C LYS A 152 -4.15 2.21 -27.09
N MET A 153 -3.66 1.72 -25.96
CA MET A 153 -2.29 1.18 -25.86
C MET A 153 -2.15 -0.20 -26.49
N TYR A 154 -3.11 -1.10 -26.31
CA TYR A 154 -2.97 -2.50 -26.67
C TYR A 154 -4.17 -3.01 -27.44
N ASP A 155 -3.93 -4.05 -28.21
CA ASP A 155 -5.01 -4.81 -28.84
C ASP A 155 -5.44 -5.90 -27.86
N CYS A 156 -6.32 -5.54 -26.94
CA CYS A 156 -6.61 -6.31 -25.73
C CYS A 156 -8.11 -6.38 -25.44
N ASN A 157 -8.45 -7.26 -24.51
CA ASN A 157 -9.77 -7.32 -23.90
C ASN A 157 -9.71 -6.58 -22.56
N VAL A 158 -10.70 -5.74 -22.30
CA VAL A 158 -10.89 -5.14 -20.98
C VAL A 158 -12.27 -5.52 -20.46
N ILE A 159 -12.35 -6.04 -19.24
CA ILE A 159 -13.61 -6.32 -18.56
C ILE A 159 -13.77 -5.36 -17.40
N LEU A 160 -14.91 -4.66 -17.36
CA LEU A 160 -15.36 -3.93 -16.19
C LEU A 160 -16.34 -4.83 -15.42
N MET A 161 -15.95 -5.26 -14.24
CA MET A 161 -16.80 -6.09 -13.38
C MET A 161 -17.75 -5.18 -12.58
N ASP A 162 -19.05 -5.44 -12.70
CA ASP A 162 -20.09 -4.80 -11.91
C ASP A 162 -20.62 -5.74 -10.85
N TRP A 163 -20.42 -5.37 -9.59
CA TRP A 163 -21.01 -6.02 -8.44
C TRP A 163 -21.61 -4.97 -7.50
N HIS A 164 -22.07 -3.83 -8.02
CA HIS A 164 -22.55 -2.69 -7.21
C HIS A 164 -23.68 -3.08 -6.24
N MET A 165 -24.55 -4.02 -6.61
CA MET A 165 -25.57 -4.54 -5.69
C MET A 165 -24.92 -5.25 -4.50
N GLY A 166 -23.89 -6.07 -4.73
CA GLY A 166 -23.12 -6.70 -3.66
C GLY A 166 -22.24 -5.74 -2.86
N ALA A 167 -21.80 -4.65 -3.49
CA ALA A 167 -20.93 -3.64 -2.89
C ALA A 167 -21.69 -2.49 -2.21
N ARG A 168 -23.03 -2.49 -2.23
CA ARG A 168 -23.86 -1.39 -1.74
C ARG A 168 -23.69 -1.19 -0.23
N GLY A 169 -23.77 0.07 0.18
CA GLY A 169 -23.98 0.41 1.60
C GLY A 169 -25.44 0.29 2.01
N PRO A 170 -25.78 0.47 3.30
CA PRO A 170 -24.88 0.87 4.40
C PRO A 170 -24.05 -0.27 5.03
N HIS A 171 -24.41 -1.53 4.78
CA HIS A 171 -23.88 -2.65 5.56
C HIS A 171 -22.54 -3.18 5.04
N TYR A 172 -21.45 -2.52 5.41
CA TYR A 172 -20.08 -2.90 5.03
C TYR A 172 -19.73 -4.39 5.29
N PRO A 173 -20.08 -5.02 6.42
CA PRO A 173 -19.79 -6.45 6.62
C PRO A 173 -20.46 -7.37 5.60
N VAL A 174 -21.62 -7.00 5.06
CA VAL A 174 -22.28 -7.77 4.00
C VAL A 174 -21.49 -7.64 2.71
N ALA A 175 -21.12 -6.41 2.33
CA ALA A 175 -20.29 -6.18 1.15
C ALA A 175 -18.93 -6.88 1.23
N ALA A 176 -18.30 -6.88 2.41
CA ALA A 176 -17.05 -7.60 2.66
C ALA A 176 -17.24 -9.13 2.50
N ALA A 177 -18.33 -9.70 3.00
CA ALA A 177 -18.64 -11.12 2.80
C ALA A 177 -18.89 -11.44 1.31
N ASN A 178 -19.62 -10.57 0.61
CA ASN A 178 -19.91 -10.71 -0.82
C ASN A 178 -18.64 -10.78 -1.68
N THR A 179 -17.51 -10.23 -1.24
CA THR A 179 -16.24 -10.29 -1.99
C THR A 179 -15.82 -11.72 -2.32
N GLU A 180 -16.07 -12.67 -1.42
CA GLU A 180 -15.71 -14.06 -1.65
C GLU A 180 -16.57 -14.66 -2.78
N LEU A 181 -17.87 -14.40 -2.77
CA LEU A 181 -18.79 -14.95 -3.76
C LEU A 181 -18.56 -14.35 -5.14
N VAL A 182 -18.48 -13.02 -5.25
CA VAL A 182 -18.27 -12.36 -6.54
C VAL A 182 -16.87 -12.62 -7.09
N GLY A 183 -15.89 -12.85 -6.20
CA GLY A 183 -14.57 -13.34 -6.57
C GLY A 183 -14.61 -14.72 -7.21
N ARG A 184 -15.38 -15.66 -6.65
CA ARG A 184 -15.60 -16.98 -7.28
C ARG A 184 -16.33 -16.88 -8.62
N GLN A 185 -17.33 -16.00 -8.75
CA GLN A 185 -17.99 -15.75 -10.05
C GLN A 185 -17.00 -15.28 -11.11
N LEU A 186 -16.14 -14.31 -10.78
CA LEU A 186 -15.07 -13.87 -11.68
C LEU A 186 -14.08 -15.01 -11.98
N GLY A 187 -13.70 -15.78 -10.97
CA GLY A 187 -12.80 -16.93 -11.11
C GLY A 187 -13.34 -18.01 -12.06
N ILE A 188 -14.65 -18.27 -12.05
CA ILE A 188 -15.32 -19.19 -12.97
C ILE A 188 -15.25 -18.67 -14.40
N LEU A 189 -15.62 -17.41 -14.64
CA LEU A 189 -15.55 -16.79 -15.96
C LEU A 189 -14.11 -16.84 -16.53
N LEU A 190 -13.12 -16.45 -15.72
CA LEU A 190 -11.71 -16.49 -16.08
C LEU A 190 -11.23 -17.93 -16.37
N THR A 191 -11.67 -18.91 -15.58
CA THR A 191 -11.36 -20.32 -15.82
C THR A 191 -11.90 -20.80 -17.17
N ASN A 192 -13.11 -20.38 -17.55
CA ASN A 192 -13.70 -20.71 -18.84
C ASN A 192 -12.93 -20.07 -20.00
N MET A 193 -12.50 -18.82 -19.86
CA MET A 193 -11.62 -18.16 -20.83
C MET A 193 -10.29 -18.89 -20.99
N VAL A 194 -9.66 -19.32 -19.88
CA VAL A 194 -8.41 -20.10 -19.90
C VAL A 194 -8.61 -21.44 -20.60
N LYS A 195 -9.70 -22.16 -20.31
CA LYS A 195 -10.03 -23.44 -20.96
C LYS A 195 -10.20 -23.31 -22.47
N LYS A 196 -10.68 -22.17 -22.95
CA LYS A 196 -10.77 -21.92 -24.40
C LYS A 196 -9.41 -21.67 -25.04
N GLY A 197 -8.39 -21.26 -24.28
CA GLY A 197 -7.04 -20.98 -24.77
C GLY A 197 -6.44 -19.64 -24.34
N LEU A 198 -7.11 -18.83 -23.51
CA LEU A 198 -6.49 -17.64 -22.95
C LEU A 198 -5.33 -18.04 -22.03
N GLY A 199 -4.11 -17.56 -22.31
CA GLY A 199 -2.97 -17.82 -21.45
C GLY A 199 -3.16 -17.18 -20.06
N PRO A 200 -3.10 -17.92 -18.94
CA PRO A 200 -3.28 -17.35 -17.59
C PRO A 200 -2.32 -16.19 -17.29
N ARG A 201 -1.10 -16.25 -17.82
CA ARG A 201 -0.10 -15.19 -17.67
C ARG A 201 -0.47 -13.87 -18.36
N ASN A 202 -1.44 -13.89 -19.27
CA ASN A 202 -1.93 -12.70 -19.97
C ASN A 202 -3.09 -12.02 -19.24
N ILE A 203 -3.49 -12.54 -18.06
CA ILE A 203 -4.54 -11.98 -17.22
C ILE A 203 -3.94 -11.01 -16.21
N HIS A 204 -4.48 -9.80 -16.16
CA HIS A 204 -4.16 -8.78 -15.18
C HIS A 204 -5.44 -8.26 -14.51
N LEU A 205 -5.57 -8.49 -13.21
CA LEU A 205 -6.69 -7.98 -12.42
C LEU A 205 -6.28 -6.68 -11.71
N ILE A 206 -7.14 -5.67 -11.73
CA ILE A 206 -6.93 -4.35 -11.14
C ILE A 206 -8.10 -4.11 -10.19
N GLY A 207 -7.86 -4.28 -8.90
CA GLY A 207 -8.91 -4.23 -7.88
C GLY A 207 -8.74 -3.05 -6.94
N PHE A 208 -9.81 -2.26 -6.76
CA PHE A 208 -9.84 -1.13 -5.84
C PHE A 208 -10.59 -1.46 -4.55
N SER A 209 -10.03 -1.08 -3.39
CA SER A 209 -10.69 -1.26 -2.09
C SER A 209 -11.09 -2.74 -1.87
N LEU A 210 -12.36 -3.04 -1.62
CA LEU A 210 -12.89 -4.41 -1.57
C LEU A 210 -12.63 -5.21 -2.87
N GLY A 211 -12.59 -4.56 -4.03
CA GLY A 211 -12.30 -5.16 -5.32
C GLY A 211 -10.88 -5.77 -5.43
N ALA A 212 -9.94 -5.32 -4.60
CA ALA A 212 -8.63 -5.95 -4.49
C ALA A 212 -8.75 -7.39 -3.94
N HIS A 213 -9.62 -7.60 -2.95
CA HIS A 213 -9.87 -8.91 -2.35
C HIS A 213 -10.75 -9.82 -3.23
N VAL A 214 -11.65 -9.21 -4.01
CA VAL A 214 -12.34 -9.92 -5.11
C VAL A 214 -11.33 -10.50 -6.10
N SER A 215 -10.30 -9.70 -6.48
CA SER A 215 -9.23 -10.15 -7.38
C SER A 215 -8.42 -11.31 -6.79
N GLY A 216 -8.05 -11.23 -5.49
CA GLY A 216 -7.38 -12.33 -4.79
C GLY A 216 -8.22 -13.61 -4.78
N THR A 217 -9.50 -13.50 -4.46
CA THR A 217 -10.42 -14.65 -4.44
C THR A 217 -10.64 -15.26 -5.83
N ALA A 218 -10.72 -14.42 -6.87
CA ALA A 218 -10.79 -14.92 -8.24
C ALA A 218 -9.54 -15.71 -8.63
N SER A 219 -8.36 -15.25 -8.20
CA SER A 219 -7.11 -15.98 -8.43
C SER A 219 -7.08 -17.33 -7.73
N GLU A 220 -7.52 -17.41 -6.46
CA GLU A 220 -7.64 -18.67 -5.74
C GLU A 220 -8.48 -19.71 -6.52
N SER A 221 -9.60 -19.27 -7.10
CA SER A 221 -10.45 -20.13 -7.93
C SER A 221 -9.71 -20.70 -9.15
N LEU A 222 -8.76 -19.95 -9.72
CA LEU A 222 -7.88 -20.41 -10.80
C LEU A 222 -6.77 -21.32 -10.27
N LYS A 223 -6.19 -21.00 -9.12
CA LYS A 223 -5.14 -21.81 -8.46
C LYS A 223 -5.65 -23.21 -8.14
N ASP A 224 -6.90 -23.33 -7.69
CA ASP A 224 -7.58 -24.62 -7.47
C ASP A 224 -7.71 -25.47 -8.75
N LYS A 225 -7.58 -24.86 -9.92
CA LYS A 225 -7.55 -25.52 -11.23
C LYS A 225 -6.14 -25.66 -11.81
N GLY A 226 -5.11 -25.30 -11.05
CA GLY A 226 -3.70 -25.38 -11.46
C GLY A 226 -3.22 -24.18 -12.30
N TYR A 227 -3.98 -23.09 -12.34
CA TYR A 227 -3.59 -21.88 -13.08
C TYR A 227 -3.12 -20.77 -12.14
N LEU A 228 -2.00 -20.14 -12.47
CA LEU A 228 -1.56 -18.91 -11.80
C LEU A 228 -1.59 -17.76 -12.80
N LEU A 229 -2.38 -16.74 -12.49
CA LEU A 229 -2.54 -15.58 -13.37
C LEU A 229 -1.29 -14.69 -13.39
N GLY A 230 -1.21 -13.82 -14.40
CA GLY A 230 -0.06 -12.97 -14.67
C GLY A 230 0.16 -11.90 -13.59
N ARG A 231 -0.84 -11.07 -13.34
CA ARG A 231 -0.68 -9.91 -12.46
C ARG A 231 -1.94 -9.54 -11.68
N ILE A 232 -1.77 -9.08 -10.44
CA ILE A 232 -2.81 -8.35 -9.70
C ILE A 232 -2.26 -7.01 -9.27
N THR A 233 -2.98 -5.94 -9.56
CA THR A 233 -2.73 -4.63 -8.96
C THR A 233 -3.80 -4.34 -7.91
N GLY A 234 -3.37 -4.17 -6.66
CA GLY A 234 -4.24 -3.76 -5.56
C GLY A 234 -4.18 -2.25 -5.35
N LEU A 235 -5.30 -1.57 -5.60
CA LEU A 235 -5.43 -0.13 -5.41
C LEU A 235 -6.07 0.11 -4.04
N ASP A 236 -5.22 0.46 -3.07
CA ASP A 236 -5.54 0.65 -1.66
C ASP A 236 -6.48 -0.44 -1.09
N PRO A 237 -6.02 -1.71 -1.01
CA PRO A 237 -6.84 -2.83 -0.58
C PRO A 237 -7.48 -2.56 0.79
N ALA A 238 -8.78 -2.84 0.91
CA ALA A 238 -9.55 -2.45 2.09
C ALA A 238 -9.04 -3.12 3.38
N SER A 239 -8.87 -2.35 4.44
CA SER A 239 -8.40 -2.82 5.74
C SER A 239 -9.50 -3.39 6.64
N PRO A 240 -10.64 -2.69 6.83
CA PRO A 240 -11.69 -3.16 7.71
C PRO A 240 -12.15 -4.52 7.22
N LEU A 241 -12.16 -5.47 8.13
CA LEU A 241 -12.50 -6.83 7.79
C LEU A 241 -11.51 -7.57 6.85
N PHE A 242 -10.23 -7.19 6.76
CA PHE A 242 -9.22 -8.00 6.02
C PHE A 242 -7.83 -8.05 6.68
N ARG A 243 -7.64 -7.36 7.81
CA ARG A 243 -6.40 -7.45 8.61
C ARG A 243 -6.13 -8.85 9.15
N ASN A 244 -4.84 -9.18 9.27
CA ASN A 244 -4.38 -10.36 10.01
C ASN A 244 -4.63 -10.15 11.51
N ASN A 245 -5.56 -10.89 12.11
CA ASN A 245 -5.66 -11.01 13.56
C ASN A 245 -6.05 -12.46 13.94
N TYR A 246 -5.72 -12.87 15.17
CA TYR A 246 -5.97 -14.23 15.68
C TYR A 246 -7.45 -14.68 15.63
N LEU A 247 -8.39 -13.76 15.38
CA LEU A 247 -9.82 -14.03 15.29
C LEU A 247 -10.30 -14.27 13.85
N ARG A 248 -9.41 -14.18 12.86
CA ARG A 248 -9.79 -14.03 11.46
C ARG A 248 -9.04 -14.93 10.47
N GLU A 249 -8.71 -16.14 10.89
CA GLU A 249 -7.90 -17.09 10.10
C GLU A 249 -8.60 -17.66 8.83
N ASN A 250 -9.89 -17.39 8.60
CA ASN A 250 -10.67 -18.15 7.61
C ASN A 250 -11.18 -17.39 6.38
N TYR A 251 -10.88 -16.10 6.19
CA TYR A 251 -11.36 -15.36 5.01
C TYR A 251 -10.26 -15.14 3.98
N LYS A 252 -10.61 -15.42 2.73
CA LYS A 252 -9.77 -15.15 1.58
C LYS A 252 -9.58 -13.65 1.41
N LYS A 253 -8.34 -13.27 1.13
CA LYS A 253 -7.93 -11.90 0.88
C LYS A 253 -6.76 -11.92 -0.08
N LEU A 254 -6.47 -10.75 -0.63
CA LEU A 254 -5.34 -10.57 -1.53
C LEU A 254 -4.03 -10.81 -0.76
N ASP A 255 -3.14 -11.62 -1.34
CA ASP A 255 -1.76 -11.75 -0.91
C ASP A 255 -0.80 -12.00 -2.08
N ARG A 256 0.50 -11.94 -1.79
CA ARG A 256 1.59 -12.07 -2.77
C ARG A 256 1.49 -13.33 -3.62
N SER A 257 0.93 -14.43 -3.10
CA SER A 257 0.82 -15.71 -3.80
C SER A 257 -0.29 -15.75 -4.87
N ASP A 258 -1.14 -14.73 -4.95
CA ASP A 258 -2.28 -14.69 -5.87
C ASP A 258 -1.91 -14.41 -7.32
N ALA A 259 -0.67 -14.08 -7.64
CA ALA A 259 -0.26 -13.89 -9.03
C ALA A 259 1.23 -14.16 -9.21
N LYS A 260 1.67 -14.21 -10.47
CA LYS A 260 3.11 -14.14 -10.77
C LYS A 260 3.72 -12.81 -10.33
N PHE A 261 2.94 -11.73 -10.35
CA PHE A 261 3.35 -10.42 -9.84
C PHE A 261 2.16 -9.71 -9.20
N VAL A 262 2.36 -9.18 -7.99
CA VAL A 262 1.32 -8.47 -7.23
C VAL A 262 1.92 -7.13 -6.83
N ASP A 263 1.34 -6.04 -7.33
CA ASP A 263 1.76 -4.68 -7.00
C ASP A 263 0.65 -3.93 -6.27
N ILE A 264 0.97 -3.34 -5.12
CA ILE A 264 -0.02 -2.67 -4.27
C ILE A 264 0.30 -1.18 -4.17
N ILE A 265 -0.72 -0.33 -4.25
CA ILE A 265 -0.60 1.12 -4.02
C ILE A 265 -1.42 1.46 -2.78
N HIS A 266 -0.74 1.76 -1.67
CA HIS A 266 -1.34 2.14 -0.39
C HIS A 266 -1.41 3.66 -0.29
N THR A 267 -2.63 4.21 -0.20
CA THR A 267 -2.83 5.66 -0.11
C THR A 267 -3.57 6.10 1.13
N ASP A 268 -4.28 5.19 1.81
CA ASP A 268 -5.01 5.49 3.04
C ASP A 268 -4.85 4.37 4.08
N SER A 269 -3.60 3.94 4.25
CA SER A 269 -3.23 2.87 5.18
C SER A 269 -3.07 3.38 6.62
N SER A 270 -3.44 2.57 7.61
CA SER A 270 -3.23 2.92 9.02
C SER A 270 -3.00 1.69 9.90
N PRO A 271 -2.14 1.78 10.93
CA PRO A 271 -1.97 0.70 11.89
C PRO A 271 -3.22 0.48 12.76
N PHE A 272 -4.16 1.42 12.82
CA PHE A 272 -5.40 1.32 13.59
C PHE A 272 -6.60 1.09 12.68
N VAL A 273 -7.59 0.29 13.11
CA VAL A 273 -8.77 -0.03 12.29
C VAL A 273 -9.72 1.16 12.15
N THR A 274 -9.63 2.11 13.09
CA THR A 274 -10.48 3.30 13.19
C THR A 274 -10.00 4.49 12.36
N ASP A 275 -8.87 4.32 11.69
CA ASP A 275 -8.14 5.33 10.95
C ASP A 275 -7.72 4.67 9.63
N GLY A 276 -7.90 5.34 8.49
CA GLY A 276 -7.65 4.80 7.15
C GLY A 276 -8.52 3.62 6.65
N PHE A 277 -8.85 3.64 5.37
CA PHE A 277 -9.59 2.58 4.67
C PHE A 277 -8.70 1.45 4.14
N GLY A 278 -7.40 1.68 3.94
CA GLY A 278 -6.44 0.76 3.32
C GLY A 278 -5.65 -0.12 4.30
N LEU A 279 -5.14 -1.26 3.83
CA LEU A 279 -4.27 -2.15 4.60
C LEU A 279 -2.92 -1.50 4.92
N TRP A 280 -2.46 -1.67 6.16
CA TRP A 280 -1.15 -1.21 6.63
C TRP A 280 0.00 -2.12 6.24
N ASP A 281 -0.25 -3.43 6.34
CA ASP A 281 0.75 -4.45 6.07
C ASP A 281 1.02 -4.52 4.57
N PRO A 282 2.29 -4.67 4.15
CA PRO A 282 2.61 -5.00 2.76
C PRO A 282 2.09 -6.41 2.44
N ILE A 283 1.40 -6.55 1.31
CA ILE A 283 0.78 -7.80 0.86
C ILE A 283 1.19 -8.19 -0.56
N GLY A 284 2.03 -7.39 -1.23
CA GLY A 284 2.44 -7.61 -2.61
C GLY A 284 3.83 -8.25 -2.78
N HIS A 285 4.24 -8.36 -4.05
CA HIS A 285 5.65 -8.46 -4.42
C HIS A 285 6.34 -7.11 -4.28
N VAL A 286 5.61 -6.04 -4.58
CA VAL A 286 6.00 -4.65 -4.35
C VAL A 286 4.81 -3.90 -3.77
N ASP A 287 5.08 -3.09 -2.74
CA ASP A 287 4.09 -2.30 -2.02
C ASP A 287 4.55 -0.85 -2.02
N PHE A 288 3.80 -0.02 -2.75
CA PHE A 288 4.05 1.39 -2.93
C PHE A 288 3.28 2.22 -1.90
N PHE A 289 3.99 3.09 -1.18
CA PHE A 289 3.44 4.01 -0.18
C PHE A 289 3.68 5.47 -0.60
N PRO A 290 2.95 5.98 -1.60
CA PRO A 290 2.96 7.40 -1.96
C PRO A 290 2.72 8.28 -0.72
N ASN A 291 3.60 9.25 -0.50
CA ASN A 291 3.53 10.19 0.62
C ASN A 291 3.51 9.50 2.00
N GLY A 292 4.12 8.32 2.11
CA GLY A 292 4.10 7.50 3.33
C GLY A 292 2.89 6.55 3.39
N GLY A 293 1.90 6.77 2.53
CA GLY A 293 0.77 5.89 2.27
C GLY A 293 -0.39 5.98 3.26
N GLN A 294 -0.43 7.01 4.11
CA GLN A 294 -1.55 7.27 5.01
C GLN A 294 -2.38 8.47 4.55
N ASP A 295 -1.74 9.64 4.47
CA ASP A 295 -2.41 10.89 4.11
C ASP A 295 -1.89 11.37 2.77
N GLN A 296 -2.80 11.68 1.86
CA GLN A 296 -2.42 12.15 0.55
C GLN A 296 -2.50 13.68 0.49
N PRO A 297 -1.50 14.35 -0.10
CA PRO A 297 -1.57 15.79 -0.30
C PRO A 297 -2.89 16.19 -0.99
N GLY A 298 -3.47 17.30 -0.57
CA GLY A 298 -4.76 17.79 -1.06
C GLY A 298 -6.00 17.08 -0.52
N CYS A 299 -5.84 16.11 0.39
CA CYS A 299 -6.93 15.48 1.13
C CYS A 299 -6.99 16.00 2.56
N ASN A 300 -8.20 16.21 3.08
CA ASN A 300 -8.47 16.65 4.46
C ASN A 300 -9.31 15.58 5.17
N ASP A 301 -8.82 14.34 5.17
CA ASP A 301 -9.58 13.22 5.70
C ASP A 301 -9.78 13.36 7.22
N VAL A 302 -11.00 13.09 7.68
CA VAL A 302 -11.35 13.20 9.10
C VAL A 302 -10.92 11.91 9.81
N LYS A 303 -9.78 11.99 10.52
CA LYS A 303 -9.27 10.90 11.36
C LYS A 303 -10.19 10.62 12.55
N ASP A 304 -10.19 9.38 13.04
CA ASP A 304 -11.04 8.84 14.12
C ASP A 304 -12.53 8.64 13.81
N SER A 305 -12.98 8.88 12.58
CA SER A 305 -14.38 8.68 12.16
C SER A 305 -14.61 7.35 11.44
N ILE A 306 -13.57 6.56 11.14
CA ILE A 306 -13.70 5.34 10.31
C ILE A 306 -14.02 4.14 11.21
N VAL A 307 -15.22 4.13 11.78
CA VAL A 307 -15.80 2.94 12.43
C VAL A 307 -16.70 2.23 11.41
N VAL A 308 -16.85 0.90 11.49
CA VAL A 308 -17.81 0.15 10.66
C VAL A 308 -19.21 0.81 10.66
N SER A 309 -19.62 1.39 11.78
CA SER A 309 -20.88 2.14 11.94
C SER A 309 -20.95 3.46 11.17
N HIS A 310 -19.82 4.06 10.79
CA HIS A 310 -19.80 5.27 9.95
C HIS A 310 -19.97 4.95 8.47
N PHE A 311 -19.52 3.77 8.00
CA PHE A 311 -19.92 3.28 6.67
C PHE A 311 -21.44 3.13 6.55
N GLU A 312 -22.12 2.87 7.68
CA GLU A 312 -23.58 2.77 7.70
C GLU A 312 -24.27 4.14 7.57
N LYS A 313 -23.56 5.23 7.87
CA LYS A 313 -24.04 6.61 7.71
C LYS A 313 -23.67 7.24 6.36
N GLY A 314 -22.99 6.48 5.49
CA GLY A 314 -22.55 6.90 4.15
C GLY A 314 -21.10 7.43 4.10
N LEU A 315 -20.53 7.48 2.89
CA LEU A 315 -19.17 7.97 2.64
C LEU A 315 -19.24 9.36 1.98
N SER A 316 -18.73 10.40 2.66
CA SER A 316 -18.57 11.73 2.04
C SER A 316 -17.26 11.80 1.25
N LYS A 317 -17.16 12.77 0.33
CA LYS A 317 -15.96 12.99 -0.49
C LYS A 317 -14.74 13.32 0.36
N GLU A 318 -14.96 13.97 1.49
CA GLU A 318 -13.95 14.35 2.47
C GLU A 318 -13.47 13.16 3.30
N LEU A 319 -14.22 12.06 3.36
CA LEU A 319 -13.83 10.88 4.13
C LEU A 319 -12.91 9.96 3.31
N VAL A 320 -13.13 9.83 2.01
CA VAL A 320 -12.47 8.83 1.15
C VAL A 320 -11.40 9.41 0.21
N CYS A 321 -10.95 10.65 0.40
CA CYS A 321 -10.09 11.33 -0.56
C CYS A 321 -8.74 10.60 -0.71
N SER A 322 -8.08 10.28 0.41
CA SER A 322 -6.83 9.50 0.37
C SER A 322 -7.06 8.08 -0.16
N HIS A 323 -8.19 7.45 0.17
CA HIS A 323 -8.51 6.10 -0.32
C HIS A 323 -8.59 6.06 -1.86
N VAL A 324 -9.33 7.00 -2.45
CA VAL A 324 -9.53 7.12 -3.91
C VAL A 324 -8.24 7.53 -4.63
N ARG A 325 -7.25 8.12 -3.94
CA ARG A 325 -5.99 8.56 -4.56
C ARG A 325 -5.26 7.41 -5.27
N SER A 326 -5.27 6.19 -4.74
CA SER A 326 -4.61 5.03 -5.37
C SER A 326 -5.09 4.80 -6.81
N PHE A 327 -6.40 4.90 -7.02
CA PHE A 327 -7.03 4.79 -8.33
C PHE A 327 -6.63 5.94 -9.27
N LEU A 328 -6.58 7.16 -8.73
CA LEU A 328 -6.21 8.34 -9.49
C LEU A 328 -4.74 8.33 -9.93
N LEU A 329 -3.83 7.87 -9.05
CA LEU A 329 -2.41 7.68 -9.36
C LEU A 329 -2.23 6.61 -10.45
N TYR A 330 -2.93 5.48 -10.33
CA TYR A 330 -2.86 4.41 -11.33
C TYR A 330 -3.39 4.86 -12.69
N ARG A 331 -4.54 5.55 -12.71
CA ARG A 331 -5.10 6.16 -13.93
C ARG A 331 -4.10 7.10 -14.58
N GLU A 332 -3.50 8.00 -13.81
CA GLU A 332 -2.52 8.95 -14.32
C GLU A 332 -1.25 8.25 -14.85
N ALA A 333 -0.77 7.21 -14.16
CA ALA A 333 0.37 6.43 -14.63
C ALA A 333 0.09 5.79 -16.00
N LEU A 334 -1.11 5.25 -16.22
CA LEU A 334 -1.52 4.71 -17.53
C LEU A 334 -1.62 5.78 -18.61
N GLN A 335 -2.13 6.97 -18.28
CA GLN A 335 -2.20 8.08 -19.22
C GLN A 335 -0.79 8.55 -19.62
N ASN A 336 0.12 8.65 -18.66
CA ASN A 336 1.52 9.00 -18.94
C ASN A 336 2.20 7.95 -19.83
N GLU A 337 1.94 6.65 -19.62
CA GLU A 337 2.45 5.60 -20.50
C GLU A 337 1.86 5.67 -21.92
N LEU A 338 0.57 5.97 -22.05
CA LEU A 338 -0.06 6.21 -23.35
C LEU A 338 0.58 7.41 -24.06
N ASP A 339 0.84 8.49 -23.34
CA ASP A 339 1.51 9.68 -23.89
C ASP A 339 2.93 9.36 -24.38
N LYS A 340 3.71 8.58 -23.61
CA LYS A 340 5.03 8.08 -24.06
C LYS A 340 4.91 7.27 -25.33
N LYS A 341 3.93 6.37 -25.41
CA LYS A 341 3.68 5.54 -26.60
C LYS A 341 3.33 6.38 -27.83
N ASN A 342 2.67 7.51 -27.63
CA ASN A 342 2.35 8.49 -28.68
C ASN A 342 3.51 9.45 -29.01
N GLY A 343 4.71 9.22 -28.46
CA GLY A 343 5.92 9.98 -28.78
C GLY A 343 6.28 11.09 -27.79
N ASN A 344 5.51 11.30 -26.72
CA ASN A 344 5.87 12.25 -25.67
C ASN A 344 6.88 11.64 -24.69
N THR A 345 8.16 11.68 -25.04
CA THR A 345 9.27 11.17 -24.21
C THR A 345 9.48 11.94 -22.91
N LYS A 346 8.78 13.07 -22.73
CA LYS A 346 8.84 13.86 -21.50
C LYS A 346 7.74 13.52 -20.50
N ALA A 347 6.85 12.56 -20.74
CA ALA A 347 5.77 12.28 -19.78
C ALA A 347 6.29 11.88 -18.39
N CYS A 348 5.58 12.29 -17.34
CA CYS A 348 6.01 12.11 -15.95
C CYS A 348 6.00 10.63 -15.50
N GLU A 349 6.95 10.25 -14.65
CA GLU A 349 7.04 8.92 -14.03
C GLU A 349 6.92 9.00 -12.50
N PHE A 350 6.09 8.13 -11.92
CA PHE A 350 6.09 7.90 -10.48
C PHE A 350 7.28 6.99 -10.11
N ILE A 351 8.42 7.61 -9.80
CA ILE A 351 9.65 6.92 -9.43
C ILE A 351 9.63 6.64 -7.94
N ALA A 352 9.59 5.36 -7.56
CA ALA A 352 9.63 4.93 -6.17
C ALA A 352 11.00 4.38 -5.78
N PHE A 353 11.32 4.42 -4.49
CA PHE A 353 12.58 3.95 -3.95
C PHE A 353 12.41 3.31 -2.56
N ASN A 354 13.31 2.39 -2.21
CA ASN A 354 13.33 1.79 -0.89
C ASN A 354 14.02 2.72 0.12
N CYS A 355 13.59 2.64 1.38
CA CYS A 355 14.22 3.36 2.49
C CYS A 355 14.87 2.37 3.47
N PRO A 356 16.19 2.47 3.74
CA PRO A 356 16.89 1.52 4.60
C PRO A 356 16.35 1.45 6.04
N ARG A 357 15.85 2.57 6.55
CA ARG A 357 15.20 2.68 7.87
C ARG A 357 13.66 2.65 7.77
N GLY A 358 13.12 2.14 6.67
CA GLY A 358 11.68 1.97 6.44
C GLY A 358 10.89 3.28 6.36
N ARG A 359 9.58 3.19 6.64
CA ARG A 359 8.59 4.27 6.51
C ARG A 359 8.95 5.52 7.32
N ALA A 360 9.39 5.35 8.57
CA ALA A 360 9.76 6.47 9.43
C ALA A 360 10.84 7.37 8.80
N ALA A 361 11.80 6.78 8.07
CA ALA A 361 12.86 7.55 7.44
C ALA A 361 12.37 8.38 6.25
N PHE A 362 11.38 7.87 5.51
CA PHE A 362 10.71 8.59 4.44
C PHE A 362 9.84 9.73 5.00
N GLU A 363 9.03 9.44 6.03
CA GLU A 363 8.17 10.44 6.68
C GLU A 363 8.97 11.56 7.35
N GLU A 364 10.13 11.24 7.96
CA GLU A 364 11.09 12.22 8.45
C GLU A 364 11.81 12.99 7.33
N GLY A 365 11.60 12.63 6.06
CA GLY A 365 12.28 13.21 4.90
C GLY A 365 13.77 12.87 4.80
N SER A 366 14.32 12.07 5.70
CA SER A 366 15.74 11.71 5.76
C SER A 366 16.17 10.70 4.68
N CYS A 367 15.21 10.05 4.03
CA CYS A 367 15.42 9.07 2.97
C CYS A 367 15.08 9.68 1.61
N PHE A 368 16.10 9.95 0.79
CA PHE A 368 15.93 10.47 -0.57
C PHE A 368 17.18 10.17 -1.41
N PRO A 369 17.11 9.28 -2.41
CA PRO A 369 18.28 8.85 -3.17
C PRO A 369 18.65 9.84 -4.28
N GLN A 370 19.93 9.86 -4.63
CA GLN A 370 20.42 10.41 -5.90
C GLN A 370 20.43 9.34 -7.01
N LEU A 371 20.02 9.75 -8.20
CA LEU A 371 19.90 8.96 -9.42
C LEU A 371 20.83 9.52 -10.51
N HIS A 372 21.30 8.62 -11.37
CA HIS A 372 21.98 8.98 -12.60
C HIS A 372 20.99 9.53 -13.64
N HIS A 373 21.32 10.66 -14.28
CA HIS A 373 20.50 11.30 -15.31
C HIS A 373 20.15 10.41 -16.51
N GLN A 374 21.05 9.51 -16.92
CA GLN A 374 20.89 8.77 -18.17
C GLN A 374 20.04 7.51 -18.03
N ASN A 375 20.22 6.76 -16.95
CA ASN A 375 19.63 5.42 -16.77
C ASN A 375 18.75 5.31 -15.52
N HIS A 376 18.59 6.38 -14.74
CA HIS A 376 17.85 6.41 -13.48
C HIS A 376 18.33 5.36 -12.45
N SER A 377 19.57 4.89 -12.57
CA SER A 377 20.15 3.99 -11.56
C SER A 377 20.53 4.78 -10.32
N ILE A 378 20.37 4.14 -9.16
CA ILE A 378 20.70 4.73 -7.85
C ILE A 378 22.22 4.85 -7.73
N VAL A 379 22.69 6.05 -7.40
CA VAL A 379 24.12 6.36 -7.20
C VAL A 379 24.60 5.85 -5.84
N GLU A 380 23.72 5.91 -4.83
CA GLU A 380 24.03 5.65 -3.43
C GLU A 380 23.76 4.19 -3.06
N PRO A 381 24.79 3.36 -2.77
CA PRO A 381 24.60 1.92 -2.52
C PRO A 381 23.65 1.60 -1.36
N ALA A 382 23.47 2.54 -0.42
CA ALA A 382 22.60 2.39 0.73
C ALA A 382 21.12 2.23 0.37
N PHE A 383 20.65 2.76 -0.78
CA PHE A 383 19.23 2.83 -1.14
C PHE A 383 18.72 1.60 -1.93
N GLY A 384 19.54 0.55 -2.04
CA GLY A 384 19.27 -0.56 -2.98
C GLY A 384 19.59 -0.15 -4.42
N THR A 385 19.47 -1.10 -5.35
CA THR A 385 19.86 -0.89 -6.76
C THR A 385 18.66 -0.70 -7.70
N GLU A 386 17.44 -0.96 -7.24
CA GLU A 386 16.24 -0.95 -8.08
C GLU A 386 15.31 0.24 -7.76
N ILE A 387 14.87 0.93 -8.81
CA ILE A 387 13.80 1.92 -8.73
C ILE A 387 12.45 1.27 -9.02
N GLY A 388 11.45 1.65 -8.24
CA GLY A 388 10.07 1.25 -8.45
C GLY A 388 9.36 2.14 -9.46
N ARG A 389 8.34 1.58 -10.12
CA ARG A 389 7.37 2.32 -10.95
C ARG A 389 5.98 1.74 -10.71
N ILE A 390 4.95 2.57 -10.80
CA ILE A 390 3.55 2.14 -10.77
C ILE A 390 2.93 2.16 -12.18
N GLY A 391 1.75 1.57 -12.36
CA GLY A 391 1.02 1.58 -13.65
C GLY A 391 1.31 0.35 -14.50
N GLU A 392 1.14 0.43 -15.82
CA GLU A 392 1.32 -0.75 -16.69
C GLU A 392 2.76 -1.29 -16.64
N SER A 393 3.76 -0.41 -16.56
CA SER A 393 5.18 -0.74 -16.47
C SER A 393 5.66 -1.00 -15.04
N ALA A 394 4.76 -1.36 -14.12
CA ALA A 394 5.11 -1.50 -12.72
C ALA A 394 6.23 -2.51 -12.47
N LYS A 395 7.14 -2.13 -11.58
CA LYS A 395 8.33 -2.90 -11.21
C LYS A 395 8.82 -2.47 -9.83
N GLY A 396 9.74 -3.24 -9.28
CA GLY A 396 10.30 -3.04 -7.95
C GLY A 396 10.05 -4.24 -7.05
N GLU A 397 10.60 -4.17 -5.83
CA GLU A 397 10.50 -5.22 -4.83
C GLU A 397 10.36 -4.64 -3.42
N GLY A 398 9.50 -5.26 -2.63
CA GLY A 398 9.29 -4.90 -1.24
C GLY A 398 8.63 -3.53 -1.08
N VAL A 399 8.96 -2.85 0.01
CA VAL A 399 8.31 -1.59 0.40
C VAL A 399 9.02 -0.40 -0.26
N MET A 400 8.29 0.36 -1.06
CA MET A 400 8.79 1.50 -1.81
C MET A 400 8.00 2.77 -1.54
N PHE A 401 8.66 3.92 -1.58
CA PHE A 401 8.08 5.23 -1.28
C PHE A 401 8.35 6.22 -2.40
N PHE A 402 7.46 7.21 -2.55
CA PHE A 402 7.63 8.37 -3.42
C PHE A 402 6.70 9.50 -2.98
N SER A 403 6.99 10.72 -3.39
CA SER A 403 6.13 11.89 -3.14
C SER A 403 5.27 12.23 -4.36
N THR A 404 4.06 12.74 -4.12
CA THR A 404 3.14 13.24 -5.16
C THR A 404 2.65 14.64 -4.83
N ARG A 405 2.10 15.33 -5.83
CA ARG A 405 1.40 16.61 -5.66
C ARG A 405 0.02 16.39 -5.02
N GLY A 406 -0.59 17.49 -4.56
CA GLY A 406 -1.94 17.47 -3.97
C GLY A 406 -3.09 17.58 -4.95
N GLU A 407 -2.79 17.91 -6.20
CA GLU A 407 -3.75 18.11 -7.28
C GLU A 407 -3.30 17.38 -8.54
N SER A 408 -4.26 17.06 -9.42
CA SER A 408 -3.98 16.43 -10.71
C SER A 408 -3.29 17.45 -11.63
N LEU A 409 -2.21 17.14 -12.35
CA LEU A 409 -1.45 15.88 -12.39
C LEU A 409 -0.68 15.64 -11.08
N TYR A 410 -0.88 14.48 -10.45
CA TYR A 410 -0.26 14.15 -9.16
C TYR A 410 1.23 13.83 -9.28
N CYS A 411 1.65 13.32 -10.44
CA CYS A 411 3.04 13.09 -10.74
C CYS A 411 3.81 14.41 -10.76
N GLY A 412 5.02 14.41 -10.20
CA GLY A 412 5.78 15.63 -9.98
C GLY A 412 7.27 15.39 -9.88
N THR A 413 8.03 16.48 -9.93
CA THR A 413 9.46 16.45 -9.63
C THR A 413 9.63 16.30 -8.13
N GLN A 414 10.10 15.15 -7.68
CA GLN A 414 10.36 14.89 -6.26
C GLN A 414 11.57 15.69 -5.78
N LEU A 415 11.45 16.28 -4.59
CA LEU A 415 12.46 17.11 -3.95
C LEU A 415 12.64 16.74 -2.49
N GLN A 416 13.85 16.99 -1.98
CA GLN A 416 14.15 16.98 -0.56
C GLN A 416 14.55 18.39 -0.11
N ALA A 417 13.90 18.88 0.95
CA ALA A 417 14.30 20.09 1.66
C ALA A 417 15.07 19.72 2.93
N ILE A 418 16.13 20.46 3.19
CA ILE A 418 17.05 20.27 4.32
C ILE A 418 17.23 21.63 4.98
N VAL A 419 16.84 21.75 6.24
CA VAL A 419 16.97 22.99 7.03
C VAL A 419 17.88 22.73 8.21
N GLU A 420 18.95 23.52 8.32
CA GLU A 420 19.82 23.53 9.49
C GLU A 420 19.37 24.65 10.43
N LEU A 421 18.85 24.27 11.58
CA LEU A 421 18.39 25.18 12.63
C LEU A 421 19.59 25.83 13.34
N SER A 422 19.40 27.08 13.75
CA SER A 422 20.40 27.83 14.51
C SER A 422 20.39 27.45 15.99
N ASP A 423 21.56 27.50 16.63
CA ASP A 423 21.72 27.35 18.09
C ASP A 423 21.05 28.50 18.89
N LYS A 424 20.58 29.55 18.21
CA LYS A 424 19.78 30.63 18.82
C LYS A 424 18.39 30.19 19.25
N ASN A 425 17.89 29.05 18.76
CA ASN A 425 16.56 28.58 19.12
C ASN A 425 16.56 27.98 20.54
N GLY A 426 15.58 28.36 21.36
CA GLY A 426 15.20 27.56 22.54
C GLY A 426 14.42 26.30 22.13
N PRO A 427 13.82 25.56 23.07
CA PRO A 427 12.99 24.39 22.77
C PRO A 427 11.87 24.73 21.79
N LEU A 428 11.85 24.06 20.63
CA LEU A 428 10.84 24.22 19.60
C LEU A 428 9.96 22.97 19.59
N LYS A 429 8.65 23.16 19.57
CA LYS A 429 7.67 22.08 19.38
C LYS A 429 6.54 22.57 18.48
N GLY A 430 6.48 22.08 17.26
CA GLY A 430 5.58 22.64 16.26
C GLY A 430 5.77 22.06 14.86
N ILE A 431 5.10 22.68 13.90
CA ILE A 431 5.16 22.37 12.47
C ILE A 431 5.78 23.57 11.77
N LEU A 432 6.99 23.41 11.23
CA LEU A 432 7.55 24.36 10.27
C LEU A 432 7.03 24.00 8.89
N LYS A 433 6.52 25.01 8.16
CA LYS A 433 6.05 24.90 6.78
C LYS A 433 7.00 25.70 5.90
N LEU A 434 7.55 25.03 4.89
CA LEU A 434 8.35 25.67 3.85
C LEU A 434 7.56 25.62 2.54
N GLN A 435 7.44 26.77 1.90
CA GLN A 435 6.90 26.94 0.57
C GLN A 435 8.01 27.38 -0.37
N ILE A 436 8.19 26.67 -1.48
CA ILE A 436 9.16 27.00 -2.53
C ILE A 436 8.39 27.49 -3.77
N THR A 437 8.83 28.60 -4.38
CA THR A 437 8.31 29.13 -5.65
C THR A 437 9.46 29.43 -6.61
N SER A 438 9.24 29.30 -7.92
CA SER A 438 10.23 29.64 -8.95
C SER A 438 9.84 30.93 -9.68
N LYS A 439 10.82 31.74 -10.09
CA LYS A 439 10.60 33.05 -10.74
C LYS A 439 10.81 33.07 -12.26
N ASN A 440 10.64 31.94 -12.95
CA ASN A 440 10.53 31.93 -14.42
C ASN A 440 9.22 31.27 -14.90
N ILE A 441 8.43 32.08 -15.61
CA ILE A 441 7.40 31.77 -16.63
C ILE A 441 6.80 30.35 -16.57
N SER A 442 5.85 30.08 -15.65
CA SER A 442 4.65 29.21 -15.86
C SER A 442 4.18 28.36 -14.66
N SER A 443 4.90 28.28 -13.53
CA SER A 443 4.45 27.46 -12.39
C SER A 443 4.63 28.14 -11.03
N ASN A 444 3.51 28.57 -10.44
CA ASN A 444 3.39 28.78 -8.99
C ASN A 444 3.14 27.41 -8.36
N PHE A 445 4.17 26.57 -8.23
CA PHE A 445 4.00 25.36 -7.42
C PHE A 445 4.10 25.72 -5.95
N HIS A 446 3.24 25.13 -5.13
CA HIS A 446 3.29 25.20 -3.69
C HIS A 446 3.67 23.81 -3.18
N ILE A 447 4.95 23.56 -2.95
CA ILE A 447 5.31 22.41 -2.11
C ILE A 447 5.24 22.87 -0.67
N HIS A 448 4.40 22.22 0.11
CA HIS A 448 4.41 22.35 1.56
C HIS A 448 5.25 21.21 2.13
N PHE A 449 6.42 21.57 2.64
CA PHE A 449 7.17 20.65 3.50
C PHE A 449 6.70 20.86 4.94
N GLU A 450 6.26 19.80 5.61
CA GLU A 450 5.95 19.85 7.03
C GLU A 450 7.07 19.22 7.84
N PHE A 451 7.71 20.00 8.71
CA PHE A 451 8.72 19.50 9.62
C PHE A 451 8.13 19.41 11.03
N LYS A 452 7.93 18.18 11.53
CA LYS A 452 7.52 17.96 12.93
C LYS A 452 8.72 18.09 13.85
N ILE A 453 8.66 19.03 14.80
CA ILE A 453 9.71 19.24 15.80
C ILE A 453 9.19 18.70 17.13
N THR A 454 9.77 17.60 17.62
CA THR A 454 9.32 16.92 18.85
C THR A 454 10.26 17.12 20.04
N GLU A 455 11.58 17.25 19.82
CA GLU A 455 12.59 17.61 20.83
C GLU A 455 13.91 17.99 20.13
N ILE A 456 14.59 19.06 20.57
CA ILE A 456 15.84 19.55 19.96
C ILE A 456 17.01 18.64 20.36
N THR A 457 17.14 17.53 19.65
CA THR A 457 18.41 16.79 19.58
C THR A 457 19.06 16.88 18.21
N ARG A 458 18.28 17.21 17.17
CA ARG A 458 18.76 17.32 15.78
C ARG A 458 18.80 18.79 15.34
N LYS A 459 19.99 19.28 15.00
CA LYS A 459 20.21 20.61 14.39
C LYS A 459 19.74 20.68 12.93
N THR A 460 19.39 19.54 12.32
CA THR A 460 18.98 19.47 10.92
C THR A 460 17.67 18.70 10.79
N ILE A 461 16.74 19.27 10.05
CA ILE A 461 15.42 18.70 9.75
C ILE A 461 15.27 18.51 8.25
N TYR A 462 14.54 17.47 7.85
CA TYR A 462 14.37 17.06 6.47
C TYR A 462 12.88 16.95 6.15
N ALA A 463 12.55 17.09 4.88
CA ALA A 463 11.22 16.83 4.37
C ALA A 463 11.31 16.50 2.88
N VAL A 464 10.36 15.70 2.39
CA VAL A 464 10.25 15.33 0.98
C VAL A 464 8.89 15.75 0.44
N GLY A 465 8.82 16.06 -0.85
CA GLY A 465 7.61 16.54 -1.51
C GLY A 465 7.76 16.51 -3.03
N ALA A 466 6.71 16.86 -3.76
CA ALA A 466 6.74 16.90 -5.22
C ALA A 466 6.26 18.25 -5.76
N ALA A 467 7.07 18.85 -6.63
CA ALA A 467 6.72 20.04 -7.40
C ALA A 467 6.01 19.65 -8.69
N ASP A 468 5.48 20.65 -9.39
CA ASP A 468 5.02 20.50 -10.77
C ASP A 468 6.11 19.84 -11.60
N TYR A 469 5.72 18.83 -12.37
CA TYR A 469 6.68 18.07 -13.16
C TYR A 469 7.40 18.98 -14.16
N ASN A 470 8.73 18.83 -14.27
CA ASN A 470 9.63 19.68 -15.08
C ASN A 470 9.63 21.19 -14.73
N SER A 471 9.02 21.62 -13.62
CA SER A 471 9.09 23.02 -13.17
C SER A 471 10.45 23.41 -12.59
N ILE A 472 11.20 22.44 -12.09
CA ILE A 472 12.52 22.61 -11.50
C ILE A 472 13.50 21.77 -12.31
N THR A 473 14.38 22.46 -13.04
CA THR A 473 15.43 21.85 -13.87
C THR A 473 16.76 22.54 -13.61
N ASN A 474 17.85 22.02 -14.16
CA ASN A 474 19.19 22.63 -14.12
C ASN A 474 19.25 24.05 -14.74
N ASN A 475 18.22 24.47 -15.47
CA ASN A 475 18.11 25.83 -16.03
C ASN A 475 17.47 26.84 -15.07
N VAL A 476 17.01 26.40 -13.89
CA VAL A 476 16.44 27.29 -12.88
C VAL A 476 17.57 27.84 -12.00
N ASP A 477 17.90 29.12 -12.19
CA ASP A 477 19.02 29.76 -11.51
C ASP A 477 18.78 30.03 -10.03
N SER A 478 17.55 30.43 -9.68
CA SER A 478 17.17 30.66 -8.30
C SER A 478 15.74 30.23 -7.98
N LEU A 479 15.55 29.83 -6.74
CA LEU A 479 14.26 29.51 -6.14
C LEU A 479 13.97 30.52 -5.03
N GLN A 480 12.70 30.83 -4.81
CA GLN A 480 12.27 31.62 -3.67
C GLN A 480 11.63 30.71 -2.60
N ALA A 481 11.97 30.95 -1.34
CA ALA A 481 11.43 30.21 -0.21
C ALA A 481 10.69 31.15 0.74
N LYS A 482 9.56 30.66 1.27
CA LYS A 482 8.80 31.28 2.36
C LYS A 482 8.64 30.27 3.48
N PHE A 483 8.83 30.70 4.72
CA PHE A 483 8.59 29.88 5.91
C PHE A 483 7.35 30.37 6.67
N SER A 484 6.61 29.44 7.24
CA SER A 484 5.65 29.71 8.32
C SER A 484 5.80 28.66 9.42
N TYR A 485 5.52 28.99 10.67
CA TYR A 485 5.69 28.07 11.80
C TYR A 485 4.43 28.08 12.67
N ILE A 486 3.95 26.88 13.01
CA ILE A 486 2.77 26.65 13.85
C ILE A 486 3.26 26.00 15.13
N ASP A 487 3.17 26.73 16.25
CA ASP A 487 3.49 26.20 17.58
C ASP A 487 2.36 25.29 18.08
N MET A 488 2.69 24.09 18.57
CA MET A 488 1.68 23.17 19.10
C MET A 488 1.25 23.52 20.54
N ALA A 489 2.08 24.22 21.32
CA ALA A 489 1.72 24.64 22.67
C ALA A 489 0.64 25.74 22.70
N SER A 490 0.52 26.52 21.63
CA SER A 490 -0.51 27.57 21.48
C SER A 490 -1.86 27.04 21.01
N GLN A 491 -1.95 25.82 20.47
CA GLN A 491 -3.26 25.21 20.13
C GLN A 491 -4.01 24.71 21.37
N GLU A 492 -3.31 24.31 22.44
CA GLU A 492 -3.95 23.93 23.72
C GLU A 492 -4.40 25.16 24.54
N LYS A 493 -3.75 26.32 24.32
CA LYS A 493 -4.07 27.56 25.03
C LYS A 493 -4.87 28.48 24.12
N ARG A 494 -6.19 28.48 24.27
CA ARG A 494 -7.17 29.32 23.53
C ARG A 494 -7.02 30.85 23.71
N PHE A 495 -5.89 31.34 24.21
CA PHE A 495 -5.65 32.75 24.53
C PHE A 495 -4.20 33.12 24.21
N ASP A 496 -3.97 33.65 23.01
CA ASP A 496 -3.25 34.90 22.70
C ASP A 496 -2.96 34.96 21.19
N GLN A 497 -3.64 35.85 20.46
CA GLN A 497 -3.49 36.02 19.00
C GLN A 497 -2.24 36.84 18.63
N SER A 498 -1.39 37.24 19.57
CA SER A 498 -0.26 38.16 19.33
C SER A 498 1.13 37.52 19.29
N TYR A 499 1.29 36.23 19.61
CA TYR A 499 2.59 35.56 19.59
C TYR A 499 2.84 34.87 18.26
N ILE A 500 3.71 35.44 17.42
CA ILE A 500 4.25 34.79 16.22
C ILE A 500 5.53 34.07 16.61
N PRO A 501 5.53 32.72 16.70
CA PRO A 501 6.72 31.99 17.10
C PRO A 501 7.82 32.10 16.04
N VAL A 502 9.01 32.50 16.47
CA VAL A 502 10.15 32.78 15.60
C VAL A 502 11.11 31.60 15.56
N VAL A 503 11.47 31.15 14.35
CA VAL A 503 12.48 30.10 14.15
C VAL A 503 13.71 30.72 13.48
N TYR A 504 14.90 30.34 13.95
CA TYR A 504 16.18 30.73 13.38
C TYR A 504 16.82 29.55 12.64
N PHE A 505 17.36 29.80 11.45
CA PHE A 505 18.09 28.79 10.67
C PHE A 505 19.42 29.33 10.14
N ASN A 506 20.36 28.44 9.86
CA ASN A 506 21.68 28.76 9.31
C ASN A 506 21.76 28.47 7.81
N LYS A 507 21.08 27.40 7.37
CA LYS A 507 21.13 26.90 6.01
C LYS A 507 19.79 26.32 5.59
N LEU A 508 19.40 26.59 4.35
CA LEU A 508 18.31 25.92 3.64
C LEU A 508 18.88 25.36 2.33
N LEU A 509 18.66 24.08 2.10
CA LEU A 509 19.07 23.37 0.89
C LEU A 509 17.87 22.62 0.34
N VAL A 510 17.61 22.76 -0.96
CA VAL A 510 16.61 21.99 -1.70
C VAL A 510 17.34 21.23 -2.79
N ARG A 511 17.09 19.93 -2.93
CA ARG A 511 17.68 19.11 -4.00
C ARG A 511 16.66 18.23 -4.67
N ASP A 512 16.89 17.92 -5.94
CA ASP A 512 16.15 16.90 -6.68
C ASP A 512 16.86 15.54 -6.64
N MET A 513 16.23 14.52 -7.21
CA MET A 513 16.81 13.18 -7.30
C MET A 513 17.98 13.10 -8.28
N PHE A 514 18.24 14.11 -9.11
CA PHE A 514 19.20 14.04 -10.21
C PHE A 514 20.49 14.84 -9.95
N GLY A 515 20.66 15.34 -8.73
CA GLY A 515 21.87 16.04 -8.31
C GLY A 515 21.82 17.56 -8.50
N ASN A 516 20.68 18.11 -8.95
CA ASN A 516 20.48 19.55 -8.90
C ASN A 516 20.17 19.97 -7.45
N SER A 517 20.73 21.10 -7.02
CA SER A 517 20.47 21.65 -5.70
C SER A 517 20.54 23.16 -5.67
N TRP A 518 19.73 23.75 -4.79
CA TRP A 518 19.65 25.19 -4.54
C TRP A 518 19.82 25.45 -3.06
N GLN A 519 20.58 26.47 -2.69
CA GLN A 519 20.89 26.74 -1.29
C GLN A 519 20.85 28.22 -0.93
N TYR A 520 20.49 28.47 0.33
CA TYR A 520 20.61 29.75 1.02
C TYR A 520 21.38 29.54 2.31
N CYS A 521 22.39 30.37 2.57
CA CYS A 521 23.26 30.24 3.74
C CYS A 521 23.55 31.58 4.39
N LYS A 522 23.06 31.74 5.61
CA LYS A 522 23.32 32.89 6.47
C LYS A 522 22.99 32.49 7.91
N ARG A 523 23.98 32.54 8.80
CA ARG A 523 23.84 32.12 10.20
C ARG A 523 22.81 32.96 10.94
N GLY A 524 21.99 32.31 11.76
CA GLY A 524 21.00 32.96 12.62
C GLY A 524 19.95 33.76 11.84
N THR A 525 19.58 33.30 10.65
CA THR A 525 18.53 33.91 9.83
C THR A 525 17.17 33.68 10.47
N LYS A 526 16.45 34.77 10.73
CA LYS A 526 15.05 34.75 11.20
C LYS A 526 14.11 34.39 10.05
N THR A 527 13.23 33.39 10.23
CA THR A 527 12.23 32.96 9.23
C THR A 527 11.25 34.08 8.84
N GLY A 528 10.97 35.04 9.72
CA GLY A 528 10.21 36.28 9.42
C GLY A 528 9.25 36.66 10.56
N ASP A 529 8.85 37.93 10.63
CA ASP A 529 7.83 38.48 11.58
C ASP A 529 6.48 38.78 10.90
N SER A 530 6.33 38.47 9.61
CA SER A 530 5.13 38.71 8.83
C SER A 530 5.18 37.89 7.53
N ASP A 531 4.02 37.73 6.89
CA ASP A 531 3.77 36.92 5.70
C ASP A 531 4.57 37.25 4.42
N GLU A 532 5.55 38.17 4.46
CA GLU A 532 6.17 38.75 3.26
C GLU A 532 7.66 38.40 3.04
N LYS A 533 8.34 37.80 4.02
CA LYS A 533 9.79 37.55 3.89
C LYS A 533 10.10 36.34 3.00
N MET A 534 10.70 36.61 1.84
CA MET A 534 11.16 35.60 0.88
C MET A 534 12.69 35.43 0.94
N PHE A 535 13.17 34.20 0.81
CA PHE A 535 14.60 33.86 0.74
C PHE A 535 14.95 33.36 -0.66
N GLU A 536 15.99 33.90 -1.27
CA GLU A 536 16.46 33.46 -2.59
C GLU A 536 17.53 32.37 -2.44
N LEU A 537 17.25 31.18 -2.95
CA LEU A 537 18.18 30.05 -3.00
C LEU A 537 18.83 30.03 -4.38
N LEU A 538 20.16 29.97 -4.43
CA LEU A 538 20.92 29.94 -5.67
C LEU A 538 21.32 28.52 -6.03
N LEU A 539 21.34 28.20 -7.33
CA LEU A 539 21.83 26.93 -7.84
C LEU A 539 23.28 26.67 -7.37
N SER A 540 23.52 25.51 -6.74
CA SER A 540 24.78 25.21 -6.06
C SER A 540 26.02 25.24 -6.96
N THR A 541 25.90 24.87 -8.25
CA THR A 541 27.01 24.90 -9.21
C THR A 541 27.41 26.33 -9.63
N ARG A 542 26.52 27.31 -9.44
CA ARG A 542 26.75 28.73 -9.77
C ARG A 542 26.94 29.60 -8.53
N SER A 543 26.68 29.08 -7.33
CA SER A 543 26.95 29.78 -6.08
C SER A 543 28.45 29.91 -5.83
N LYS A 544 28.98 31.14 -5.75
CA LYS A 544 30.37 31.42 -5.33
C LYS A 544 30.66 31.01 -3.88
N THR A 545 29.60 30.78 -3.11
CA THR A 545 29.64 30.33 -1.73
C THR A 545 28.95 28.96 -1.66
N VAL A 546 29.73 27.90 -1.86
CA VAL A 546 29.32 26.58 -1.37
C VAL A 546 29.38 26.66 0.15
N CYS A 547 28.26 26.41 0.82
CA CYS A 547 28.20 26.52 2.27
C CYS A 547 29.11 25.45 2.87
N THR A 548 30.25 25.89 3.41
CA THR A 548 31.26 25.07 4.06
C THR A 548 30.89 24.74 5.49
#